data_AF-A0A848T4R7-F1
#
_entry.id   AF-A0A848T4R7-F1
#
_cell.length_a   1.000
_cell.length_b   1.000
_cell.length_c   1.000
_cell.angle_alpha   90.00
_cell.angle_beta   90.00
_cell.angle_gamma   90.00
#
_symmetry.space_group_name_H-M   'P 1'
#
loop_
_entity.id
_entity.type
_entity.pdbx_description
1 polymer ?
#
loop_
_entity_poly.entity_id
_entity_poly.type
_entity_poly.pdbx_seq_one_letter_code
_entity_poly.pdbx_strand_id
1 'polypeptide(L)'
;MKSLLTCLIALFVTINFSYAQISITAGGTPVVVDFQDWAGAGFANPAAAGQLSSTDWDLGGFSDAYVYGGTNAGGDYARGVTPGGIFSGGLYALSYGVADTGLWTQPTGGDFTPGSLTMVLVNNTGSDITSFSIAYDLLVLNDQPRANSFNFSYSTDNVSYFPVSALDYTSPEAADLTPAVTTVPMATSVSPVTVVNGGMLYLRWSGTDVSGGGSRDEFGLDNINVVATTGTANPSVSFNVLDSEVTEDTGSFMIEVTIDVASPNPTSVDLAIDGASTAGFGSDFTGSPTTITFPAMTTASQFITISIIDDNVAESIEQAILNLTNPTNSANILFGTHTIDILDDDNILLDFVMSSASVSETGGSITAMVSIVNP
;
A
#
# COMPACT_ATOMS: atom_id res chain seq x y z
N MET A 1 -36.51 -28.11 37.03
CA MET A 1 -35.31 -28.75 36.44
C MET A 1 -35.68 -29.37 35.11
N LYS A 2 -35.21 -28.75 34.02
CA LYS A 2 -34.82 -29.31 32.71
C LYS A 2 -34.86 -28.15 31.69
N SER A 3 -33.73 -27.49 31.55
CA SER A 3 -33.44 -26.59 30.44
C SER A 3 -33.28 -27.47 29.19
N LEU A 4 -34.03 -27.14 28.14
CA LEU A 4 -33.88 -27.75 26.82
C LEU A 4 -32.85 -26.90 26.06
N LEU A 5 -31.63 -27.42 25.96
CA LEU A 5 -30.55 -26.82 25.20
C LEU A 5 -30.77 -27.17 23.71
N THR A 6 -31.17 -26.20 22.91
CA THR A 6 -31.28 -26.37 21.46
C THR A 6 -29.88 -26.43 20.87
N CYS A 7 -29.44 -27.63 20.48
CA CYS A 7 -28.21 -27.87 19.74
C CYS A 7 -28.38 -27.36 18.30
N LEU A 8 -27.64 -26.31 17.94
CA LEU A 8 -27.53 -25.85 16.55
C LEU A 8 -26.56 -26.80 15.84
N ILE A 9 -27.10 -27.83 15.18
CA ILE A 9 -26.33 -28.68 14.27
C ILE A 9 -26.08 -27.85 13.02
N ALA A 10 -24.83 -27.44 12.81
CA ALA A 10 -24.37 -26.90 11.53
C ALA A 10 -24.50 -28.02 10.48
N LEU A 11 -25.50 -27.87 9.61
CA LEU A 11 -25.69 -28.73 8.46
C LEU A 11 -24.58 -28.43 7.45
N PHE A 12 -23.53 -29.24 7.44
CA PHE A 12 -22.57 -29.27 6.33
C PHE A 12 -23.32 -29.79 5.09
N VAL A 13 -23.77 -28.86 4.26
CA VAL A 13 -24.20 -29.17 2.90
C VAL A 13 -22.93 -29.53 2.14
N THR A 14 -22.75 -30.81 1.82
CA THR A 14 -21.76 -31.25 0.84
C THR A 14 -22.21 -30.73 -0.52
N ILE A 15 -21.66 -29.58 -0.93
CA ILE A 15 -21.83 -29.03 -2.26
C ILE A 15 -20.96 -29.88 -3.19
N ASN A 16 -21.58 -30.46 -4.22
CA ASN A 16 -20.86 -31.11 -5.31
C ASN A 16 -20.00 -30.04 -6.00
N PHE A 17 -18.68 -30.14 -5.92
CA PHE A 17 -17.76 -29.23 -6.60
C PHE A 17 -17.84 -29.44 -8.12
N SER A 18 -18.64 -28.61 -8.77
CA SER A 18 -18.26 -28.07 -10.07
C SER A 18 -17.12 -27.11 -9.78
N TYR A 19 -15.86 -27.51 -9.99
CA TYR A 19 -14.68 -26.66 -9.73
C TYR A 19 -14.67 -25.50 -10.73
N ALA A 20 -15.36 -24.40 -10.38
CA ALA A 20 -15.25 -23.14 -11.07
C ALA A 20 -13.91 -22.48 -10.73
N GLN A 21 -13.35 -21.71 -11.67
CA GLN A 21 -12.12 -20.95 -11.47
C GLN A 21 -12.20 -20.10 -10.19
N ILE A 22 -11.11 -20.01 -9.42
CA ILE A 22 -11.03 -19.17 -8.22
C ILE A 22 -11.45 -17.76 -8.60
N SER A 23 -12.44 -17.24 -7.87
CA SER A 23 -13.09 -15.98 -8.19
C SER A 23 -13.20 -15.11 -6.95
N ILE A 24 -12.87 -13.83 -7.12
CA ILE A 24 -13.17 -12.77 -6.17
C ILE A 24 -14.64 -12.38 -6.43
N THR A 25 -15.52 -12.67 -5.48
CA THR A 25 -16.98 -12.53 -5.67
C THR A 25 -17.56 -11.25 -5.08
N ALA A 26 -16.84 -10.61 -4.17
CA ALA A 26 -17.19 -9.29 -3.62
C ALA A 26 -15.94 -8.61 -3.04
N GLY A 27 -15.92 -7.27 -3.06
CA GLY A 27 -14.90 -6.50 -2.34
C GLY A 27 -14.98 -6.73 -0.83
N GLY A 28 -13.83 -6.69 -0.16
CA GLY A 28 -13.70 -6.92 1.28
C GLY A 28 -13.89 -8.38 1.71
N THR A 29 -14.22 -9.30 0.79
CA THR A 29 -14.40 -10.71 1.10
C THR A 29 -13.10 -11.48 0.80
N PRO A 30 -12.53 -12.19 1.78
CA PRO A 30 -11.34 -13.03 1.59
C PRO A 30 -11.56 -14.14 0.57
N VAL A 31 -10.60 -14.30 -0.34
CA VAL A 31 -10.35 -15.55 -1.09
C VAL A 31 -9.22 -16.28 -0.39
N VAL A 32 -9.50 -17.47 0.12
CA VAL A 32 -8.55 -18.28 0.89
C VAL A 32 -8.17 -19.55 0.13
N VAL A 33 -6.88 -19.86 0.07
CA VAL A 33 -6.32 -21.12 -0.44
C VAL A 33 -5.38 -21.67 0.64
N ASP A 34 -5.79 -22.78 1.26
CA ASP A 34 -5.14 -23.39 2.42
C ASP A 34 -4.53 -24.78 2.12
N PHE A 35 -4.64 -25.26 0.87
CA PHE A 35 -4.08 -26.52 0.37
C PHE A 35 -4.40 -27.81 1.16
N GLN A 36 -5.33 -27.79 2.13
CA GLN A 36 -5.55 -28.91 3.05
C GLN A 36 -6.03 -30.20 2.40
N ASP A 37 -6.73 -30.08 1.27
CA ASP A 37 -7.22 -31.23 0.50
C ASP A 37 -6.24 -31.67 -0.60
N TRP A 38 -5.08 -31.00 -0.74
CA TRP A 38 -4.10 -31.34 -1.78
C TRP A 38 -3.16 -32.45 -1.31
N ALA A 39 -3.17 -33.58 -2.02
CA ALA A 39 -2.37 -34.75 -1.66
C ALA A 39 -1.10 -34.88 -2.53
N GLY A 40 -0.73 -33.82 -3.25
CA GLY A 40 0.36 -33.85 -4.23
C GLY A 40 0.03 -34.73 -5.44
N ALA A 41 -1.26 -34.94 -5.76
CA ALA A 41 -1.70 -35.75 -6.91
C ALA A 41 -1.73 -34.96 -8.23
N GLY A 42 -1.16 -33.76 -8.23
CA GLY A 42 -1.05 -32.88 -9.39
C GLY A 42 -2.22 -31.94 -9.60
N PHE A 43 -2.38 -31.55 -10.87
CA PHE A 43 -3.33 -30.52 -11.28
C PHE A 43 -4.23 -31.06 -12.39
N ALA A 44 -5.53 -30.78 -12.35
CA ALA A 44 -6.45 -31.19 -13.39
C ALA A 44 -7.64 -30.25 -13.52
N ASN A 45 -8.36 -30.37 -14.64
CA ASN A 45 -9.64 -29.71 -14.86
C ASN A 45 -10.65 -30.70 -15.46
N PRO A 46 -11.70 -31.11 -14.73
CA PRO A 46 -11.92 -30.80 -13.31
C PRO A 46 -10.87 -31.46 -12.41
N ALA A 47 -10.55 -30.85 -11.27
CA ALA A 47 -9.68 -31.45 -10.27
C ALA A 47 -10.36 -32.66 -9.62
N ALA A 48 -9.61 -33.74 -9.37
CA ALA A 48 -10.04 -34.84 -8.52
C ALA A 48 -9.59 -34.63 -7.05
N ALA A 49 -10.01 -35.53 -6.16
CA ALA A 49 -9.53 -35.52 -4.77
C ALA A 49 -7.99 -35.58 -4.72
N GLY A 50 -7.38 -34.72 -3.90
CA GLY A 50 -5.92 -34.63 -3.82
C GLY A 50 -5.26 -33.80 -4.91
N GLN A 51 -6.02 -33.21 -5.85
CA GLN A 51 -5.51 -32.37 -6.93
C GLN A 51 -5.92 -30.91 -6.77
N LEU A 52 -5.09 -30.01 -7.29
CA LEU A 52 -5.47 -28.62 -7.50
C LEU A 52 -6.05 -28.43 -8.91
N SER A 53 -6.75 -27.33 -9.10
CA SER A 53 -7.35 -26.98 -10.39
C SER A 53 -6.30 -26.41 -11.34
N SER A 54 -6.17 -26.99 -12.53
CA SER A 54 -5.22 -26.52 -13.55
C SER A 54 -5.69 -25.26 -14.30
N THR A 55 -6.89 -24.76 -14.03
CA THR A 55 -7.36 -23.43 -14.49
C THR A 55 -7.11 -22.33 -13.47
N ASP A 56 -6.68 -22.69 -12.26
CA ASP A 56 -6.36 -21.75 -11.18
C ASP A 56 -4.84 -21.57 -11.02
N TRP A 57 -4.06 -22.53 -11.52
CA TRP A 57 -2.61 -22.54 -11.40
C TRP A 57 -1.95 -22.68 -12.78
N ASP A 58 -1.06 -21.75 -13.11
CA ASP A 58 -0.17 -21.79 -14.26
C ASP A 58 1.28 -21.90 -13.79
N LEU A 59 1.96 -22.97 -14.20
CA LEU A 59 3.24 -23.40 -13.63
C LEU A 59 4.31 -23.42 -14.72
N GLY A 60 5.51 -22.95 -14.36
CA GLY A 60 6.61 -22.82 -15.31
C GLY A 60 7.96 -23.16 -14.69
N GLY A 61 8.91 -23.55 -15.55
CA GLY A 61 10.30 -23.80 -15.18
C GLY A 61 10.58 -25.18 -14.62
N PHE A 62 9.70 -26.16 -14.84
CA PHE A 62 9.95 -27.57 -14.51
C PHE A 62 10.39 -28.36 -15.75
N SER A 63 11.03 -29.50 -15.54
CA SER A 63 11.57 -30.35 -16.60
C SER A 63 10.46 -31.02 -17.44
N ASP A 64 9.34 -31.34 -16.81
CA ASP A 64 8.11 -31.78 -17.47
C ASP A 64 7.27 -30.58 -17.95
N ALA A 65 6.64 -30.70 -19.13
CA ALA A 65 5.79 -29.65 -19.66
C ALA A 65 4.45 -29.55 -18.90
N TYR A 66 4.10 -28.34 -18.46
CA TYR A 66 2.79 -28.06 -17.86
C TYR A 66 1.72 -27.81 -18.94
N VAL A 67 0.52 -28.35 -18.74
CA VAL A 67 -0.65 -28.09 -19.59
C VAL A 67 -1.71 -27.33 -18.80
N TYR A 68 -1.74 -26.00 -18.97
CA TYR A 68 -2.76 -25.15 -18.35
C TYR A 68 -4.17 -25.52 -18.80
N GLY A 69 -5.10 -25.62 -17.85
CA GLY A 69 -6.46 -26.12 -18.07
C GLY A 69 -6.57 -27.60 -18.47
N GLY A 70 -5.44 -28.32 -18.52
CA GLY A 70 -5.36 -29.74 -18.86
C GLY A 70 -5.17 -30.65 -17.64
N THR A 71 -4.60 -31.84 -17.86
CA THR A 71 -4.27 -32.80 -16.79
C THR A 71 -2.77 -32.92 -16.62
N ASN A 72 -2.29 -32.71 -15.40
CA ASN A 72 -0.88 -32.75 -14.97
C ASN A 72 -0.78 -33.64 -13.72
N ALA A 73 -1.17 -34.91 -13.86
CA ALA A 73 -1.28 -35.88 -12.76
C ALA A 73 -0.06 -36.83 -12.65
N GLY A 74 1.10 -36.38 -13.10
CA GLY A 74 2.34 -37.15 -13.11
C GLY A 74 3.57 -36.24 -13.22
N GLY A 75 4.75 -36.85 -13.14
CA GLY A 75 6.01 -36.13 -13.32
C GLY A 75 6.29 -35.12 -12.20
N ASP A 76 6.87 -33.98 -12.58
CA ASP A 76 7.20 -32.89 -11.66
C ASP A 76 5.98 -32.29 -10.94
N TYR A 77 4.77 -32.50 -11.45
CA TYR A 77 3.57 -31.87 -10.88
C TYR A 77 2.85 -32.73 -9.84
N ALA A 78 3.13 -34.03 -9.76
CA ALA A 78 2.38 -34.97 -8.92
C ALA A 78 3.32 -35.89 -8.12
N ARG A 79 4.14 -35.30 -7.24
CA ARG A 79 5.15 -36.05 -6.49
C ARG A 79 4.64 -36.62 -5.16
N GLY A 80 3.39 -36.36 -4.79
CA GLY A 80 2.77 -36.86 -3.56
C GLY A 80 3.13 -36.05 -2.32
N VAL A 81 2.99 -36.67 -1.15
CA VAL A 81 3.21 -36.03 0.16
C VAL A 81 4.67 -36.17 0.61
N THR A 82 5.24 -35.12 1.20
CA THR A 82 6.62 -35.09 1.72
C THR A 82 6.70 -34.35 3.07
N PRO A 83 7.67 -34.66 3.96
CA PRO A 83 8.02 -33.78 5.08
C PRO A 83 9.04 -32.68 4.72
N GLY A 84 9.45 -32.58 3.45
CA GLY A 84 10.58 -31.75 3.00
C GLY A 84 11.91 -32.51 3.00
N GLY A 85 13.00 -31.88 2.54
CA GLY A 85 14.35 -32.46 2.55
C GLY A 85 14.53 -33.56 1.50
N ILE A 86 14.02 -33.31 0.30
CA ILE A 86 13.94 -34.30 -0.79
C ILE A 86 14.87 -33.93 -1.95
N PHE A 87 15.19 -34.90 -2.81
CA PHE A 87 16.19 -34.69 -3.87
C PHE A 87 15.60 -34.57 -5.28
N SER A 88 14.41 -35.13 -5.50
CA SER A 88 13.77 -35.13 -6.81
C SER A 88 12.96 -33.86 -7.00
N GLY A 89 13.26 -33.13 -8.07
CA GLY A 89 12.61 -31.86 -8.38
C GLY A 89 11.11 -31.99 -8.66
N GLY A 90 10.42 -30.88 -8.48
CA GLY A 90 8.98 -30.79 -8.70
C GLY A 90 8.20 -30.35 -7.47
N LEU A 91 6.90 -30.61 -7.51
CA LEU A 91 5.89 -30.13 -6.59
C LEU A 91 5.32 -31.27 -5.75
N TYR A 92 5.28 -31.03 -4.44
CA TYR A 92 4.85 -31.98 -3.43
C TYR A 92 3.86 -31.32 -2.48
N ALA A 93 2.95 -32.10 -1.90
CA ALA A 93 2.21 -31.70 -0.72
C ALA A 93 3.14 -31.80 0.50
N LEU A 94 3.60 -30.67 1.02
CA LEU A 94 4.39 -30.66 2.26
C LEU A 94 3.44 -30.91 3.42
N SER A 95 3.66 -31.98 4.17
CA SER A 95 3.03 -32.19 5.46
C SER A 95 3.91 -31.62 6.58
N TYR A 96 3.40 -30.63 7.29
CA TYR A 96 4.12 -29.93 8.34
C TYR A 96 3.18 -29.54 9.49
N GLY A 97 3.75 -29.11 10.61
CA GLY A 97 2.96 -28.71 11.78
C GLY A 97 2.01 -29.81 12.28
N VAL A 98 0.78 -29.41 12.65
CA VAL A 98 -0.27 -30.34 13.11
C VAL A 98 -1.30 -30.52 12.00
N ALA A 99 -1.08 -31.53 11.16
CA ALA A 99 -1.97 -31.91 10.07
C ALA A 99 -2.22 -30.77 9.06
N ASP A 100 -1.17 -30.02 8.75
CA ASP A 100 -1.18 -28.92 7.78
C ASP A 100 -0.52 -29.35 6.47
N THR A 101 -0.98 -28.77 5.36
CA THR A 101 -0.47 -29.09 4.03
C THR A 101 -0.18 -27.84 3.22
N GLY A 102 1.04 -27.70 2.70
CA GLY A 102 1.42 -26.57 1.82
C GLY A 102 1.81 -26.99 0.40
N LEU A 103 1.71 -26.06 -0.55
CA LEU A 103 2.26 -26.18 -1.90
C LEU A 103 3.78 -26.10 -1.88
N TRP A 104 4.48 -27.24 -1.95
CA TRP A 104 5.93 -27.32 -1.78
C TRP A 104 6.66 -27.51 -3.08
N THR A 105 7.76 -26.80 -3.24
CA THR A 105 8.64 -26.82 -4.41
C THR A 105 10.00 -27.32 -4.00
N GLN A 106 10.45 -28.40 -4.64
CA GLN A 106 11.85 -28.83 -4.64
C GLN A 106 12.54 -28.32 -5.91
N PRO A 107 13.39 -27.28 -5.83
CA PRO A 107 14.15 -26.85 -6.98
C PRO A 107 15.32 -27.80 -7.24
N THR A 108 15.69 -27.95 -8.52
CA THR A 108 16.89 -28.66 -8.97
C THR A 108 17.54 -27.85 -10.09
N GLY A 109 18.57 -28.39 -10.76
CA GLY A 109 19.10 -27.71 -11.95
C GLY A 109 18.17 -27.77 -13.18
N GLY A 110 17.15 -28.64 -13.16
CA GLY A 110 16.15 -28.76 -14.22
C GLY A 110 14.77 -28.23 -13.83
N ASP A 111 14.57 -27.92 -12.54
CA ASP A 111 13.27 -27.60 -11.97
C ASP A 111 13.34 -26.35 -11.11
N PHE A 112 12.47 -25.40 -11.41
CA PHE A 112 12.30 -24.15 -10.69
C PHE A 112 13.56 -23.26 -10.62
N THR A 113 14.43 -23.33 -11.64
CA THR A 113 15.67 -22.52 -11.74
C THR A 113 15.95 -22.03 -13.18
N PRO A 114 15.29 -20.96 -13.67
CA PRO A 114 14.22 -20.24 -13.01
C PRO A 114 12.87 -20.97 -13.15
N GLY A 115 11.93 -20.69 -12.26
CA GLY A 115 10.55 -21.16 -12.39
C GLY A 115 9.53 -20.22 -11.78
N SER A 116 8.25 -20.55 -11.98
CA SER A 116 7.13 -19.75 -11.50
C SER A 116 5.92 -20.59 -11.10
N LEU A 117 5.28 -20.19 -10.01
CA LEU A 117 3.95 -20.62 -9.60
C LEU A 117 3.02 -19.41 -9.76
N THR A 118 2.03 -19.50 -10.65
CA THR A 118 1.09 -18.40 -10.89
C THR A 118 -0.31 -18.83 -10.50
N MET A 119 -0.89 -18.18 -9.49
CA MET A 119 -2.31 -18.33 -9.14
C MET A 119 -3.15 -17.32 -9.93
N VAL A 120 -4.28 -17.76 -10.47
CA VAL A 120 -5.19 -16.97 -11.30
C VAL A 120 -6.51 -16.78 -10.57
N LEU A 121 -6.91 -15.52 -10.36
CA LEU A 121 -8.21 -15.17 -9.80
C LEU A 121 -9.04 -14.40 -10.81
N VAL A 122 -10.31 -14.74 -10.97
CA VAL A 122 -11.26 -13.94 -11.77
C VAL A 122 -11.88 -12.86 -10.88
N ASN A 123 -11.91 -11.62 -11.37
CA ASN A 123 -12.77 -10.60 -10.78
C ASN A 123 -14.22 -10.88 -11.20
N ASN A 124 -15.03 -11.39 -10.27
CA ASN A 124 -16.47 -11.60 -10.47
C ASN A 124 -17.29 -10.80 -9.45
N THR A 125 -16.80 -9.61 -9.09
CA THR A 125 -17.38 -8.76 -8.04
C THR A 125 -18.53 -7.89 -8.53
N GLY A 126 -18.71 -7.79 -9.85
CA GLY A 126 -19.62 -6.84 -10.49
C GLY A 126 -19.07 -5.41 -10.58
N SER A 127 -17.83 -5.16 -10.17
CA SER A 127 -17.13 -3.87 -10.24
C SER A 127 -15.64 -4.06 -10.50
N ASP A 128 -14.93 -2.98 -10.85
CA ASP A 128 -13.48 -3.06 -11.00
C ASP A 128 -12.80 -3.19 -9.63
N ILE A 129 -11.75 -4.00 -9.56
CA ILE A 129 -10.85 -4.06 -8.40
C ILE A 129 -9.83 -2.94 -8.54
N THR A 130 -9.67 -2.16 -7.48
CA THR A 130 -8.80 -0.97 -7.43
C THR A 130 -7.57 -1.12 -6.55
N SER A 131 -7.62 -2.07 -5.61
CA SER A 131 -6.48 -2.51 -4.82
C SER A 131 -6.74 -3.94 -4.32
N PHE A 132 -5.70 -4.63 -3.87
CA PHE A 132 -5.85 -5.86 -3.11
C PHE A 132 -4.81 -5.92 -2.00
N SER A 133 -5.17 -6.53 -0.87
CA SER A 133 -4.20 -7.03 0.09
C SER A 133 -3.99 -8.52 -0.14
N ILE A 134 -2.75 -8.97 0.03
CA ILE A 134 -2.38 -10.38 0.01
C ILE A 134 -1.64 -10.70 1.30
N ALA A 135 -1.96 -11.84 1.90
CA ALA A 135 -1.18 -12.46 2.95
C ALA A 135 -1.02 -13.95 2.65
N TYR A 136 0.11 -14.55 3.03
CA TYR A 136 0.36 -15.98 2.92
C TYR A 136 1.51 -16.39 3.84
N ASP A 137 1.61 -17.67 4.12
CA ASP A 137 2.75 -18.27 4.80
C ASP A 137 3.76 -18.74 3.74
N LEU A 138 4.97 -18.17 3.77
CA LEU A 138 6.11 -18.69 3.02
C LEU A 138 6.79 -19.76 3.87
N LEU A 139 6.78 -21.00 3.40
CA LEU A 139 7.46 -22.10 4.02
C LEU A 139 8.87 -22.21 3.44
N VAL A 140 9.90 -22.32 4.28
CA VAL A 140 11.30 -22.33 3.85
C VAL A 140 12.06 -23.44 4.57
N LEU A 141 12.81 -24.24 3.81
CA LEU A 141 13.81 -25.16 4.34
C LEU A 141 15.18 -24.78 3.77
N ASN A 142 16.01 -24.16 4.61
CA ASN A 142 17.38 -23.76 4.29
C ASN A 142 18.37 -24.91 4.61
N ASP A 143 18.45 -25.91 3.74
CA ASP A 143 19.25 -27.11 3.94
C ASP A 143 20.43 -27.24 2.99
N GLN A 144 20.63 -26.29 2.07
CA GLN A 144 21.67 -26.35 1.05
C GLN A 144 22.62 -25.13 1.08
N PRO A 145 23.88 -25.28 0.62
CA PRO A 145 24.85 -24.17 0.60
C PRO A 145 24.68 -23.26 -0.63
N ARG A 146 23.44 -22.87 -0.94
CA ARG A 146 23.08 -22.02 -2.09
C ARG A 146 21.88 -21.16 -1.76
N ALA A 147 22.02 -19.85 -1.96
CA ALA A 147 20.89 -18.95 -1.93
C ALA A 147 20.10 -19.03 -3.25
N ASN A 148 18.78 -19.18 -3.15
CA ASN A 148 17.85 -18.97 -4.27
C ASN A 148 16.67 -18.10 -3.83
N SER A 149 16.09 -17.40 -4.82
CA SER A 149 15.00 -16.44 -4.58
C SER A 149 13.63 -17.11 -4.63
N PHE A 150 12.66 -16.47 -4.01
CA PHE A 150 11.24 -16.76 -4.13
C PHE A 150 10.48 -15.41 -4.11
N ASN A 151 10.50 -14.74 -5.25
CA ASN A 151 10.07 -13.35 -5.41
C ASN A 151 8.63 -13.26 -5.89
N PHE A 152 7.94 -12.18 -5.51
CA PHE A 152 6.53 -12.00 -5.83
C PHE A 152 6.32 -10.91 -6.87
N SER A 153 5.39 -11.17 -7.78
CA SER A 153 4.90 -10.19 -8.75
C SER A 153 3.42 -10.42 -9.04
N TYR A 154 2.75 -9.40 -9.55
CA TYR A 154 1.38 -9.53 -10.03
C TYR A 154 1.24 -9.09 -11.49
N SER A 155 0.17 -9.51 -12.14
CA SER A 155 -0.20 -9.08 -13.49
C SER A 155 -1.72 -9.02 -13.63
N THR A 156 -2.19 -8.20 -14.56
CA THR A 156 -3.61 -8.11 -14.96
C THR A 156 -3.85 -8.54 -16.41
N ASP A 157 -2.79 -8.90 -17.13
CA ASP A 157 -2.81 -9.26 -18.56
C ASP A 157 -2.07 -10.59 -18.86
N ASN A 158 -1.42 -11.20 -17.86
CA ASN A 158 -0.53 -12.35 -17.97
C ASN A 158 0.68 -12.16 -18.91
N VAL A 159 1.05 -10.92 -19.19
CA VAL A 159 2.17 -10.57 -20.06
C VAL A 159 3.17 -9.72 -19.28
N SER A 160 2.68 -8.64 -18.68
CA SER A 160 3.47 -7.69 -17.91
C SER A 160 3.33 -8.02 -16.43
N TYR A 161 4.45 -8.38 -15.80
CA TYR A 161 4.50 -8.68 -14.38
C TYR A 161 5.20 -7.55 -13.61
N PHE A 162 4.50 -7.03 -12.60
CA PHE A 162 4.96 -5.95 -11.74
C PHE A 162 5.50 -6.55 -10.42
N PRO A 163 6.80 -6.40 -10.12
CA PRO A 163 7.38 -6.88 -8.87
C PRO A 163 6.79 -6.19 -7.64
N VAL A 164 6.65 -6.93 -6.54
CA VAL A 164 6.26 -6.38 -5.23
C VAL A 164 7.34 -6.72 -4.22
N SER A 165 8.37 -5.88 -4.16
CA SER A 165 9.59 -6.14 -3.38
C SER A 165 9.35 -6.33 -1.88
N ALA A 166 8.23 -5.85 -1.34
CA ALA A 166 7.82 -6.10 0.04
C ALA A 166 7.57 -7.58 0.36
N LEU A 167 7.40 -8.42 -0.67
CA LEU A 167 7.16 -9.86 -0.56
C LEU A 167 8.29 -10.70 -1.18
N ASP A 168 9.39 -10.08 -1.60
CA ASP A 168 10.53 -10.80 -2.14
C ASP A 168 11.30 -11.51 -1.02
N TYR A 169 11.76 -12.73 -1.30
CA TYR A 169 12.54 -13.52 -0.36
C TYR A 169 13.74 -14.16 -1.06
N THR A 170 14.86 -14.28 -0.34
CA THR A 170 16.05 -15.03 -0.77
C THR A 170 16.55 -15.82 0.43
N SER A 171 16.73 -17.13 0.26
CA SER A 171 17.29 -17.96 1.32
C SER A 171 18.75 -17.58 1.62
N PRO A 172 19.23 -17.80 2.86
CA PRO A 172 20.65 -17.64 3.16
C PRO A 172 21.54 -18.56 2.29
N GLU A 173 22.74 -18.11 1.95
CA GLU A 173 23.68 -18.97 1.19
C GLU A 173 24.21 -20.14 2.03
N ALA A 174 24.33 -19.96 3.35
CA ALA A 174 24.78 -21.02 4.24
C ALA A 174 23.57 -21.81 4.76
N ALA A 175 23.58 -23.11 4.53
CA ALA A 175 22.63 -24.04 5.11
C ALA A 175 22.56 -23.90 6.64
N ASP A 176 21.37 -24.10 7.19
CA ASP A 176 21.18 -24.15 8.63
C ASP A 176 21.95 -25.33 9.25
N LEU A 177 22.44 -25.16 10.48
CA LEU A 177 23.13 -26.23 11.19
C LEU A 177 22.21 -27.42 11.49
N THR A 178 20.92 -27.14 11.65
CA THR A 178 19.85 -28.13 11.86
C THR A 178 18.64 -27.71 11.01
N PRO A 179 18.64 -28.04 9.70
CA PRO A 179 17.58 -27.61 8.80
C PRO A 179 16.22 -28.14 9.24
N ALA A 180 15.24 -27.26 9.24
CA ALA A 180 13.84 -27.56 9.49
C ALA A 180 12.97 -26.60 8.69
N VAL A 181 11.77 -27.04 8.32
CA VAL A 181 10.80 -26.14 7.69
C VAL A 181 10.43 -25.04 8.67
N THR A 182 10.58 -23.80 8.23
CA THR A 182 10.20 -22.59 8.95
C THR A 182 9.08 -21.88 8.20
N THR A 183 8.25 -21.14 8.94
CA THR A 183 7.17 -20.34 8.38
C THR A 183 7.51 -18.86 8.50
N VAL A 184 7.48 -18.15 7.38
CA VAL A 184 7.70 -16.71 7.27
C VAL A 184 6.38 -16.08 6.82
N PRO A 185 5.65 -15.37 7.71
CA PRO A 185 4.40 -14.72 7.33
C PRO A 185 4.70 -13.53 6.40
N MET A 186 4.05 -13.53 5.24
CA MET A 186 4.18 -12.52 4.20
C MET A 186 2.87 -11.77 4.05
N ALA A 187 2.89 -10.44 4.07
CA ALA A 187 1.69 -9.64 3.84
C ALA A 187 2.01 -8.25 3.26
N THR A 188 1.18 -7.79 2.32
CA THR A 188 1.24 -6.42 1.80
C THR A 188 -0.08 -6.00 1.16
N SER A 189 -0.17 -4.73 0.78
CA SER A 189 -1.24 -4.21 -0.07
C SER A 189 -0.68 -3.64 -1.37
N VAL A 190 -1.36 -3.90 -2.47
CA VAL A 190 -1.02 -3.38 -3.80
C VAL A 190 -2.09 -2.38 -4.22
N SER A 191 -1.65 -1.14 -4.42
CA SER A 191 -2.49 -0.03 -4.86
C SER A 191 -1.64 1.00 -5.63
N PRO A 192 -2.13 1.59 -6.72
CA PRO A 192 -3.38 1.22 -7.41
C PRO A 192 -3.20 -0.05 -8.26
N VAL A 193 -4.31 -0.75 -8.52
CA VAL A 193 -4.42 -1.79 -9.56
C VAL A 193 -5.74 -1.61 -10.28
N THR A 194 -5.87 -2.09 -11.52
CA THR A 194 -7.16 -2.14 -12.21
C THR A 194 -7.38 -3.54 -12.75
N VAL A 195 -8.29 -4.29 -12.14
CA VAL A 195 -8.79 -5.55 -12.69
C VAL A 195 -10.26 -5.33 -13.01
N VAL A 196 -10.60 -5.21 -14.29
CA VAL A 196 -11.98 -5.01 -14.71
C VAL A 196 -12.87 -6.17 -14.27
N ASN A 197 -14.16 -5.94 -14.06
CA ASN A 197 -15.09 -7.06 -13.83
C ASN A 197 -15.06 -8.04 -15.02
N GLY A 198 -14.89 -9.33 -14.72
CA GLY A 198 -14.63 -10.40 -15.68
C GLY A 198 -13.16 -10.56 -16.09
N GLY A 199 -12.28 -9.65 -15.66
CA GLY A 199 -10.83 -9.73 -15.85
C GLY A 199 -10.15 -10.70 -14.89
N MET A 200 -8.86 -10.94 -15.11
CA MET A 200 -8.05 -11.86 -14.28
C MET A 200 -6.95 -11.10 -13.54
N LEU A 201 -6.73 -11.49 -12.29
CA LEU A 201 -5.58 -11.12 -11.46
C LEU A 201 -4.64 -12.33 -11.39
N TYR A 202 -3.40 -12.15 -11.78
CA TYR A 202 -2.36 -13.16 -11.73
C TYR A 202 -1.40 -12.83 -10.60
N LEU A 203 -1.23 -13.74 -9.65
CA LEU A 203 -0.31 -13.62 -8.53
C LEU A 203 0.80 -14.66 -8.73
N ARG A 204 2.04 -14.20 -8.91
CA ARG A 204 3.16 -15.05 -9.31
C ARG A 204 4.29 -15.02 -8.31
N TRP A 205 4.66 -16.20 -7.84
CA TRP A 205 5.90 -16.47 -7.13
C TRP A 205 6.93 -17.05 -8.10
N SER A 206 8.11 -16.46 -8.17
CA SER A 206 9.17 -16.87 -9.10
C SER A 206 10.47 -17.14 -8.36
N GLY A 207 11.16 -18.22 -8.72
CA GLY A 207 12.45 -18.55 -8.15
C GLY A 207 13.56 -18.63 -9.19
N THR A 208 14.78 -18.35 -8.75
CA THR A 208 16.02 -18.53 -9.52
C THR A 208 17.21 -18.64 -8.58
N ASP A 209 18.32 -19.17 -9.08
CA ASP A 209 19.61 -19.14 -8.37
C ASP A 209 20.07 -17.70 -8.09
N VAL A 210 20.59 -17.45 -6.89
CA VAL A 210 21.12 -16.15 -6.48
C VAL A 210 22.64 -16.22 -6.23
N SER A 211 23.09 -17.06 -5.30
CA SER A 211 24.51 -17.21 -4.97
C SER A 211 24.83 -18.59 -4.40
N GLY A 212 26.11 -18.90 -4.18
CA GLY A 212 26.55 -20.21 -3.68
C GLY A 212 26.59 -21.32 -4.74
N GLY A 213 26.67 -22.57 -4.26
CA GLY A 213 26.86 -23.77 -5.08
C GLY A 213 26.15 -24.99 -4.50
N GLY A 214 26.09 -26.10 -5.23
CA GLY A 214 25.35 -27.29 -4.78
C GLY A 214 23.85 -27.23 -5.09
N SER A 215 23.04 -27.96 -4.32
CA SER A 215 21.58 -28.00 -4.43
C SER A 215 20.95 -26.69 -3.93
N ARG A 216 19.63 -26.53 -4.08
CA ARG A 216 18.87 -25.32 -3.76
C ARG A 216 18.04 -25.57 -2.52
N ASP A 217 17.74 -24.51 -1.80
CA ASP A 217 16.77 -24.54 -0.71
C ASP A 217 15.35 -24.69 -1.25
N GLU A 218 14.48 -25.22 -0.39
CA GLU A 218 13.11 -25.58 -0.71
C GLU A 218 12.13 -24.52 -0.22
N PHE A 219 11.08 -24.29 -0.99
CA PHE A 219 10.08 -23.25 -0.73
C PHE A 219 8.67 -23.80 -0.83
N GLY A 220 7.75 -23.28 -0.03
CA GLY A 220 6.34 -23.55 -0.20
C GLY A 220 5.42 -22.41 0.15
N LEU A 221 4.18 -22.56 -0.27
CA LEU A 221 3.10 -21.63 -0.04
C LEU A 221 2.01 -22.30 0.79
N ASP A 222 1.50 -21.58 1.77
CA ASP A 222 0.30 -21.96 2.48
C ASP A 222 -0.52 -20.73 2.92
N ASN A 223 -1.77 -20.97 3.31
CA ASN A 223 -2.67 -19.97 3.89
C ASN A 223 -2.77 -18.68 3.07
N ILE A 224 -2.83 -18.80 1.75
CA ILE A 224 -2.95 -17.64 0.85
C ILE A 224 -4.32 -17.01 1.09
N ASN A 225 -4.31 -15.72 1.41
CA ASN A 225 -5.48 -14.91 1.65
C ASN A 225 -5.41 -13.63 0.81
N VAL A 226 -6.36 -13.45 -0.10
CA VAL A 226 -6.48 -12.27 -0.95
C VAL A 226 -7.77 -11.54 -0.62
N VAL A 227 -7.67 -10.25 -0.31
CA VAL A 227 -8.84 -9.38 -0.10
C VAL A 227 -8.76 -8.23 -1.10
N ALA A 228 -9.73 -8.16 -2.00
CA ALA A 228 -9.81 -7.08 -2.98
C ALA A 228 -10.64 -5.90 -2.49
N THR A 229 -10.26 -4.69 -2.87
CA THR A 229 -11.10 -3.50 -2.78
C THR A 229 -11.74 -3.26 -4.15
N THR A 230 -13.05 -3.07 -4.18
CA THR A 230 -13.84 -2.93 -5.42
C THR A 230 -14.56 -1.60 -5.48
N GLY A 231 -14.84 -1.12 -6.68
CA GLY A 231 -15.54 0.14 -6.94
C GLY A 231 -14.61 1.16 -7.57
N THR A 232 -15.00 2.42 -7.63
CA THR A 232 -14.07 3.50 -8.03
C THR A 232 -13.12 3.79 -6.87
N ALA A 233 -11.81 3.83 -7.13
CA ALA A 233 -10.86 4.33 -6.15
C ALA A 233 -11.27 5.76 -5.79
N ASN A 234 -11.51 6.02 -4.51
CA ASN A 234 -11.85 7.37 -4.06
C ASN A 234 -10.60 8.25 -4.20
N PRO A 235 -10.71 9.43 -4.82
CA PRO A 235 -9.59 10.36 -4.86
C PRO A 235 -9.20 10.79 -3.45
N SER A 236 -7.91 10.97 -3.20
CA SER A 236 -7.37 11.61 -2.01
C SER A 236 -6.82 12.96 -2.40
N VAL A 237 -7.24 14.00 -1.68
CA VAL A 237 -6.76 15.38 -1.85
C VAL A 237 -5.85 15.74 -0.68
N SER A 238 -4.75 16.45 -0.93
CA SER A 238 -3.75 16.80 0.08
C SER A 238 -2.98 18.06 -0.26
N PHE A 239 -2.48 18.77 0.75
CA PHE A 239 -1.38 19.70 0.54
C PHE A 239 -0.09 18.93 0.20
N ASN A 240 0.70 19.47 -0.72
CA ASN A 240 1.99 18.86 -1.09
C ASN A 240 3.08 19.08 -0.02
N VAL A 241 2.99 20.23 0.67
CA VAL A 241 3.87 20.65 1.76
C VAL A 241 2.97 21.00 2.95
N LEU A 242 3.40 20.75 4.19
CA LEU A 242 2.56 20.95 5.40
C LEU A 242 2.92 22.20 6.19
N ASP A 243 4.12 22.74 5.97
CA ASP A 243 4.69 23.89 6.65
C ASP A 243 5.47 24.75 5.64
N SER A 244 5.35 26.07 5.77
CA SER A 244 6.13 27.03 4.99
C SER A 244 6.41 28.30 5.80
N GLU A 245 7.38 29.08 5.33
CA GLU A 245 7.79 30.33 5.95
C GLU A 245 7.91 31.40 4.85
N VAL A 246 7.38 32.60 5.11
CA VAL A 246 7.42 33.76 4.19
C VAL A 246 7.68 35.04 4.98
N THR A 247 8.39 36.01 4.42
CA THR A 247 8.39 37.39 4.96
C THR A 247 7.16 38.15 4.51
N GLU A 248 6.71 39.11 5.31
CA GLU A 248 5.55 39.94 5.00
C GLU A 248 5.67 40.74 3.69
N ASP A 249 6.90 41.15 3.34
CA ASP A 249 7.27 41.81 2.08
C ASP A 249 7.11 40.96 0.80
N THR A 250 6.80 39.66 0.95
CA THR A 250 6.68 38.71 -0.17
C THR A 250 5.48 39.04 -1.07
N GLY A 251 4.43 39.68 -0.53
CA GLY A 251 3.21 40.08 -1.21
C GLY A 251 2.27 38.93 -1.62
N SER A 252 2.77 37.81 -2.14
CA SER A 252 1.95 36.63 -2.40
C SER A 252 2.72 35.31 -2.37
N PHE A 253 2.07 34.28 -1.85
CA PHE A 253 2.58 32.93 -1.73
C PHE A 253 1.66 31.92 -2.44
N MET A 254 2.23 30.90 -3.08
CA MET A 254 1.47 29.85 -3.77
C MET A 254 1.59 28.52 -3.05
N ILE A 255 0.45 27.90 -2.82
CA ILE A 255 0.32 26.59 -2.18
C ILE A 255 -0.19 25.59 -3.20
N GLU A 256 0.49 24.45 -3.31
CA GLU A 256 0.09 23.36 -4.17
C GLU A 256 -0.81 22.37 -3.41
N VAL A 257 -1.94 22.02 -4.04
CA VAL A 257 -2.87 20.98 -3.59
C VAL A 257 -2.95 19.89 -4.66
N THR A 258 -2.76 18.64 -4.26
CA THR A 258 -2.66 17.48 -5.14
C THR A 258 -3.88 16.57 -5.03
N ILE A 259 -4.11 15.77 -6.07
CA ILE A 259 -5.09 14.68 -6.10
C ILE A 259 -4.41 13.43 -6.66
N ASP A 260 -4.54 12.29 -5.98
CA ASP A 260 -3.79 11.05 -6.29
C ASP A 260 -4.41 10.22 -7.44
N VAL A 261 -5.74 10.26 -7.56
CA VAL A 261 -6.51 9.45 -8.51
C VAL A 261 -7.51 10.31 -9.26
N ALA A 262 -7.54 10.15 -10.57
CA ALA A 262 -8.52 10.82 -11.42
C ALA A 262 -9.93 10.26 -11.18
N SER A 263 -10.86 11.11 -10.78
CA SER A 263 -12.28 10.78 -10.65
C SER A 263 -13.04 11.07 -11.96
N PRO A 264 -14.02 10.23 -12.37
CA PRO A 264 -14.86 10.53 -13.52
C PRO A 264 -15.75 11.76 -13.32
N ASN A 265 -15.90 12.24 -12.09
CA ASN A 265 -16.62 13.46 -11.75
C ASN A 265 -15.65 14.54 -11.21
N PRO A 266 -15.91 15.84 -11.47
CA PRO A 266 -15.09 16.92 -10.91
C PRO A 266 -15.12 16.88 -9.39
N THR A 267 -13.95 16.78 -8.77
CA THR A 267 -13.79 16.62 -7.31
C THR A 267 -13.34 17.93 -6.70
N SER A 268 -13.88 18.27 -5.54
CA SER A 268 -13.57 19.54 -4.88
C SER A 268 -13.39 19.39 -3.37
N VAL A 269 -12.61 20.30 -2.81
CA VAL A 269 -12.48 20.56 -1.37
C VAL A 269 -12.61 22.06 -1.13
N ASP A 270 -13.04 22.46 0.06
CA ASP A 270 -13.03 23.84 0.49
C ASP A 270 -11.78 24.12 1.32
N LEU A 271 -11.11 25.23 1.05
CA LEU A 271 -10.05 25.78 1.89
C LEU A 271 -10.67 26.63 2.98
N ALA A 272 -10.41 26.31 4.24
CA ALA A 272 -10.86 27.08 5.40
C ALA A 272 -9.65 27.60 6.19
N ILE A 273 -9.77 28.80 6.75
CA ILE A 273 -8.79 29.33 7.70
C ILE A 273 -9.13 28.78 9.08
N ASP A 274 -8.15 28.20 9.77
CA ASP A 274 -8.31 27.73 11.14
C ASP A 274 -8.38 28.90 12.11
N GLY A 275 -9.30 28.84 13.08
CA GLY A 275 -9.42 29.83 14.14
C GLY A 275 -8.27 29.83 15.15
N ALA A 276 -7.36 28.85 15.07
CA ALA A 276 -6.11 28.81 15.83
C ALA A 276 -4.97 29.64 15.19
N SER A 277 -5.17 30.19 13.98
CA SER A 277 -4.21 31.11 13.36
C SER A 277 -3.94 32.30 14.29
N THR A 278 -2.66 32.66 14.47
CA THR A 278 -2.30 33.89 15.18
C THR A 278 -2.23 35.07 14.24
N ALA A 279 -1.90 34.82 12.96
CA ALA A 279 -2.03 35.80 11.90
C ALA A 279 -3.50 36.13 11.66
N GLY A 280 -3.80 37.42 11.59
CA GLY A 280 -5.10 38.01 11.35
C GLY A 280 -5.47 38.04 9.86
N PHE A 281 -6.66 37.54 9.57
CA PHE A 281 -7.24 37.65 8.24
C PHE A 281 -7.65 39.09 7.92
N GLY A 282 -7.02 39.68 6.91
CA GLY A 282 -7.22 41.06 6.48
C GLY A 282 -6.27 42.09 7.09
N SER A 283 -5.49 41.71 8.11
CA SER A 283 -4.34 42.48 8.60
C SER A 283 -3.05 41.93 8.01
N ASP A 284 -2.80 40.63 8.11
CA ASP A 284 -1.46 40.05 7.89
C ASP A 284 -1.46 39.15 6.63
N PHE A 285 -2.62 38.58 6.31
CA PHE A 285 -2.84 37.89 5.05
C PHE A 285 -4.27 38.01 4.57
N THR A 286 -4.47 37.84 3.26
CA THR A 286 -5.79 37.74 2.64
C THR A 286 -5.89 36.54 1.69
N GLY A 287 -7.12 36.12 1.46
CA GLY A 287 -7.46 34.88 0.75
C GLY A 287 -8.78 34.33 1.26
N SER A 288 -9.85 34.46 0.50
CA SER A 288 -11.15 33.92 0.93
C SER A 288 -11.09 32.40 1.02
N PRO A 289 -11.93 31.76 1.85
CA PRO A 289 -12.24 30.36 1.69
C PRO A 289 -12.60 30.08 0.23
N THR A 290 -11.84 29.21 -0.42
CA THR A 290 -11.97 28.89 -1.84
C THR A 290 -12.35 27.43 -2.01
N THR A 291 -13.29 27.16 -2.92
CA THR A 291 -13.52 25.80 -3.38
C THR A 291 -12.45 25.47 -4.43
N ILE A 292 -11.55 24.56 -4.07
CA ILE A 292 -10.52 24.01 -4.94
C ILE A 292 -11.15 22.90 -5.75
N THR A 293 -11.24 23.06 -7.07
CA THR A 293 -11.86 22.07 -7.95
C THR A 293 -10.82 21.42 -8.84
N PHE A 294 -10.75 20.10 -8.79
CA PHE A 294 -10.05 19.24 -9.72
C PHE A 294 -11.05 18.79 -10.80
N PRO A 295 -10.85 19.18 -12.07
CA PRO A 295 -11.68 18.71 -13.18
C PRO A 295 -11.82 17.17 -13.23
N ALA A 296 -12.90 16.69 -13.84
CA ALA A 296 -13.04 15.25 -14.08
C ALA A 296 -11.83 14.70 -14.88
N MET A 297 -11.46 13.46 -14.60
CA MET A 297 -10.41 12.70 -15.28
C MET A 297 -9.02 13.34 -15.24
N THR A 298 -8.70 14.11 -14.19
CA THR A 298 -7.38 14.75 -14.01
C THR A 298 -6.69 14.30 -12.72
N THR A 299 -5.36 14.31 -12.75
CA THR A 299 -4.49 14.28 -11.57
C THR A 299 -3.59 15.53 -11.49
N ALA A 300 -3.94 16.59 -12.23
CA ALA A 300 -3.19 17.83 -12.21
C ALA A 300 -3.39 18.56 -10.87
N SER A 301 -2.30 19.04 -10.27
CA SER A 301 -2.34 19.87 -9.07
C SER A 301 -3.09 21.18 -9.31
N GLN A 302 -3.70 21.68 -8.25
CA GLN A 302 -4.28 23.02 -8.19
C GLN A 302 -3.39 23.91 -7.33
N PHE A 303 -3.25 25.17 -7.73
CA PHE A 303 -2.45 26.16 -7.01
C PHE A 303 -3.36 27.23 -6.42
N ILE A 304 -3.16 27.51 -5.14
CA ILE A 304 -3.88 28.55 -4.40
C ILE A 304 -2.91 29.67 -4.07
N THR A 305 -3.31 30.90 -4.36
CA THR A 305 -2.54 32.09 -4.00
C THR A 305 -3.09 32.68 -2.72
N ILE A 306 -2.22 32.82 -1.71
CA ILE A 306 -2.46 33.59 -0.50
C ILE A 306 -1.71 34.90 -0.65
N SER A 307 -2.38 36.02 -0.40
CA SER A 307 -1.75 37.33 -0.39
C SER A 307 -1.24 37.62 1.01
N ILE A 308 0.02 37.99 1.12
CA ILE A 308 0.63 38.45 2.37
C ILE A 308 0.56 39.97 2.37
N ILE A 309 0.15 40.54 3.49
CA ILE A 309 0.05 41.99 3.65
C ILE A 309 1.32 42.44 4.34
N ASP A 310 1.97 43.40 3.71
CA ASP A 310 3.15 44.11 4.22
C ASP A 310 2.67 45.43 4.82
N ASP A 311 3.11 45.77 6.04
CA ASP A 311 2.83 47.05 6.65
C ASP A 311 4.07 47.78 7.22
N ASN A 312 3.96 48.46 8.36
CA ASN A 312 5.10 49.16 8.98
C ASN A 312 5.14 48.96 10.50
N VAL A 313 4.38 48.01 11.03
CA VAL A 313 4.21 47.69 12.44
C VAL A 313 5.11 46.51 12.75
N ALA A 314 6.00 46.67 13.72
CA ALA A 314 6.87 45.56 14.10
C ALA A 314 6.11 44.51 14.95
N GLU A 315 6.03 43.30 14.43
CA GLU A 315 5.28 42.17 15.00
C GLU A 315 6.19 40.99 15.40
N SER A 316 5.60 40.00 16.06
CA SER A 316 6.26 38.70 16.26
C SER A 316 5.91 37.75 15.12
N ILE A 317 6.67 36.67 14.92
CA ILE A 317 6.27 35.63 13.94
C ILE A 317 4.84 35.15 14.21
N GLU A 318 4.00 35.19 13.19
CA GLU A 318 2.61 34.79 13.27
C GLU A 318 2.28 33.62 12.33
N GLN A 319 1.25 32.85 12.66
CA GLN A 319 0.87 31.66 11.90
C GLN A 319 -0.48 31.83 11.21
N ALA A 320 -0.50 31.61 9.90
CA ALA A 320 -1.71 31.36 9.14
C ALA A 320 -1.89 29.84 8.94
N ILE A 321 -2.97 29.28 9.48
CA ILE A 321 -3.26 27.84 9.41
C ILE A 321 -4.44 27.60 8.47
N LEU A 322 -4.24 26.75 7.47
CA LEU A 322 -5.20 26.45 6.42
C LEU A 322 -5.61 24.98 6.47
N ASN A 323 -6.91 24.71 6.35
CA ASN A 323 -7.48 23.37 6.36
C ASN A 323 -8.27 23.07 5.08
N LEU A 324 -8.06 21.90 4.49
CA LEU A 324 -8.94 21.32 3.50
C LEU A 324 -10.15 20.70 4.18
N THR A 325 -11.34 20.99 3.68
CA THR A 325 -12.63 20.55 4.24
C THR A 325 -13.62 20.21 3.14
N ASN A 326 -14.79 19.66 3.51
CA ASN A 326 -15.92 19.40 2.60
C ASN A 326 -15.56 18.68 1.27
N PRO A 327 -14.85 17.53 1.31
CA PRO A 327 -14.54 16.81 0.09
C PRO A 327 -15.81 16.32 -0.62
N THR A 328 -15.86 16.45 -1.94
CA THR A 328 -16.94 15.91 -2.79
C THR A 328 -16.54 14.58 -3.44
N ASN A 329 -17.49 13.86 -4.05
CA ASN A 329 -17.27 12.58 -4.73
C ASN A 329 -16.57 11.50 -3.88
N SER A 330 -16.89 11.46 -2.59
CA SER A 330 -16.29 10.53 -1.63
C SER A 330 -14.76 10.66 -1.54
N ALA A 331 -14.21 11.82 -1.91
CA ALA A 331 -12.78 12.05 -1.79
C ALA A 331 -12.35 12.00 -0.32
N ASN A 332 -11.16 11.44 -0.08
CA ASN A 332 -10.51 11.48 1.22
C ASN A 332 -9.65 12.75 1.33
N ILE A 333 -9.44 13.22 2.54
CA ILE A 333 -8.41 14.23 2.86
C ILE A 333 -7.37 13.52 3.73
N LEU A 334 -6.13 13.43 3.24
CA LEU A 334 -5.04 12.77 3.96
C LEU A 334 -4.19 13.81 4.71
N PHE A 335 -3.50 14.68 3.97
CA PHE A 335 -2.73 15.78 4.54
C PHE A 335 -3.49 17.10 4.38
N GLY A 336 -4.45 17.31 5.28
CA GLY A 336 -5.44 18.37 5.17
C GLY A 336 -5.07 19.71 5.79
N THR A 337 -3.93 19.86 6.46
CA THR A 337 -3.55 21.09 7.16
C THR A 337 -2.21 21.60 6.64
N HIS A 338 -2.13 22.90 6.36
CA HIS A 338 -0.92 23.63 6.00
C HIS A 338 -0.74 24.82 6.94
N THR A 339 0.46 25.00 7.49
CA THR A 339 0.80 26.14 8.36
C THR A 339 1.82 27.02 7.66
N ILE A 340 1.60 28.34 7.68
CA ILE A 340 2.51 29.34 7.14
C ILE A 340 2.98 30.20 8.31
N ASP A 341 4.28 30.21 8.58
CA ASP A 341 4.92 31.18 9.46
C ASP A 341 5.19 32.47 8.66
N ILE A 342 4.58 33.59 9.08
CA ILE A 342 4.79 34.93 8.50
C ILE A 342 5.82 35.65 9.35
N LEU A 343 6.93 36.03 8.72
CA LEU A 343 8.04 36.74 9.35
C LEU A 343 7.90 38.24 9.12
N ASP A 344 7.88 38.98 10.21
CA ASP A 344 8.02 40.44 10.26
C ASP A 344 9.38 40.88 9.68
N ASP A 345 9.38 41.86 8.79
CA ASP A 345 10.57 42.53 8.25
C ASP A 345 10.72 44.00 8.70
N ASP A 346 9.76 44.47 9.50
CA ASP A 346 9.79 45.76 10.14
C ASP A 346 10.76 45.86 11.34
N ASN A 347 11.06 47.10 11.73
CA ASN A 347 11.97 47.37 12.84
C ASN A 347 11.41 48.47 13.74
N ILE A 348 11.39 48.24 15.06
CA ILE A 348 10.99 49.27 16.02
C ILE A 348 11.96 50.47 15.97
N LEU A 349 11.48 51.62 15.52
CA LEU A 349 12.23 52.86 15.48
C LEU A 349 11.88 53.76 16.68
N LEU A 350 12.90 54.07 17.49
CA LEU A 350 12.80 55.00 18.62
C LEU A 350 13.37 56.38 18.25
N ASP A 351 12.63 57.44 18.54
CA ASP A 351 13.12 58.82 18.36
C ASP A 351 12.79 59.72 19.55
N PHE A 352 13.57 60.78 19.75
CA PHE A 352 13.25 61.80 20.73
C PHE A 352 12.07 62.65 20.25
N VAL A 353 11.08 62.85 21.11
CA VAL A 353 9.90 63.70 20.81
C VAL A 353 10.31 65.15 20.52
N MET A 354 11.46 65.57 21.04
CA MET A 354 12.05 66.89 20.83
C MET A 354 13.55 66.73 20.53
N SER A 355 14.01 67.26 19.40
CA SER A 355 15.42 67.20 18.99
C SER A 355 16.36 68.07 19.84
N SER A 356 15.80 69.00 20.61
CA SER A 356 16.53 69.81 21.59
C SER A 356 15.60 70.38 22.66
N ALA A 357 16.18 70.67 23.84
CA ALA A 357 15.51 71.37 24.91
C ALA A 357 16.50 72.31 25.61
N SER A 358 16.04 73.50 26.02
CA SER A 358 16.80 74.41 26.87
C SER A 358 16.25 74.39 28.29
N VAL A 359 17.13 74.14 29.26
CA VAL A 359 16.77 74.01 30.68
C VAL A 359 17.66 74.89 31.54
N SER A 360 17.13 75.37 32.66
CA SER A 360 17.92 76.11 33.65
C SER A 360 18.84 75.17 34.42
N GLU A 361 20.08 75.61 34.65
CA GLU A 361 21.06 74.92 35.51
C GLU A 361 20.57 74.73 36.96
N THR A 362 19.54 75.47 37.38
CA THR A 362 18.93 75.33 38.72
C THR A 362 17.84 74.25 38.80
N GLY A 363 17.46 73.62 37.69
CA GLY A 363 16.29 72.72 37.59
C GLY A 363 16.49 71.29 38.12
N GLY A 364 17.73 70.87 38.43
CA GLY A 364 18.04 69.58 39.05
C GLY A 364 17.95 68.33 38.16
N SER A 365 16.99 68.26 37.22
CA SER A 365 16.88 67.17 36.22
C SER A 365 16.13 67.61 34.96
N ILE A 366 16.42 66.95 33.83
CA ILE A 366 15.65 67.08 32.58
C ILE A 366 14.97 65.75 32.26
N THR A 367 13.73 65.82 31.78
CA THR A 367 13.01 64.67 31.22
C THR A 367 13.06 64.77 29.70
N ALA A 368 13.76 63.83 29.05
CA ALA A 368 13.68 63.64 27.61
C ALA A 368 12.61 62.58 27.32
N MET A 369 11.66 62.92 26.46
CA MET A 369 10.64 61.96 26.00
C MET A 369 11.13 61.28 24.73
N VAL A 370 11.01 59.96 24.69
CA VAL A 370 11.25 59.13 23.51
C VAL A 370 9.91 58.55 23.08
N SER A 371 9.65 58.51 21.78
CA SER A 371 8.47 57.88 21.18
C SER A 371 8.88 56.80 20.19
N ILE A 372 8.01 55.79 20.03
CA ILE A 372 8.09 54.85 18.90
C ILE A 372 7.48 55.55 17.68
N VAL A 373 8.17 55.52 16.55
CA VAL A 373 7.78 56.26 15.32
C VAL A 373 6.98 55.38 14.37
N ASN A 374 7.17 54.06 14.44
CA ASN A 374 6.40 53.03 13.75
C ASN A 374 5.94 51.98 14.80
N PRO A 375 4.85 52.28 15.52
CA PRO A 375 4.41 51.49 16.66
C PRO A 375 3.77 50.18 16.27
#